data_AF-A0A1A8G1N0-F1
#
_entry.id   AF-A0A1A8G1N0-F1
#
_cell.length_a   1.000
_cell.length_b   1.000
_cell.length_c   1.000
_cell.angle_alpha   90.00
_cell.angle_beta   90.00
_cell.angle_gamma   90.00
#
_symmetry.space_group_name_H-M   'P 1'
#
loop_
_entity.id
_entity.type
_entity.pdbx_description
1 polymer ?
#
loop_
_entity_poly.entity_id
_entity_poly.type
_entity_poly.pdbx_seq_one_letter_code
_entity_poly.pdbx_strand_id
1 'polypeptide(L)'
;AGVFCISPQRINMCGQLNLVCFDKTGTLTEDGLDLWGVQRAEDSRFCPPESEVVEERMVSTTFVACMAACHSLTKIEGELSGDPLDLKMFAATGWILEEPTEDETTLHNPLMPTVVRPPKSPKAEANQNQSCEIGIVRQFPFSSALQRMSVVVRRLGEKQMEAFLKGAPEVVASLCKPLTVPQNFSDCLESYTRQGFRVIALAHRQLESKLSWHKVQNLSRDLIETNMNFLGLIIMQNKIKAETAGALRELQRANIRLLMVTGDNMLTAISVAQDCGMIHADERVIIADAVPPKDSNP
;
A
#
# COMPACT_ATOMS: atom_id res chain seq x y z
N ALA A 1 -5.84 6.67 -28.39
CA ALA A 1 -7.08 7.29 -27.90
C ALA A 1 -7.24 8.66 -28.55
N GLY A 2 -8.46 9.05 -28.96
CA GLY A 2 -8.73 10.36 -29.56
C GLY A 2 -9.12 11.40 -28.51
N VAL A 3 -8.88 12.68 -28.79
CA VAL A 3 -9.37 13.81 -27.97
C VAL A 3 -10.78 14.17 -28.43
N PHE A 4 -11.79 14.01 -27.57
CA PHE A 4 -13.19 14.32 -27.87
C PHE A 4 -13.62 15.62 -27.17
N CYS A 5 -14.21 16.56 -27.93
CA CYS A 5 -14.64 17.86 -27.40
C CYS A 5 -16.15 17.89 -27.19
N ILE A 6 -16.60 18.06 -25.94
CA ILE A 6 -18.03 18.21 -25.59
C ILE A 6 -18.52 19.67 -25.67
N SER A 7 -17.60 20.65 -25.72
CA SER A 7 -17.94 22.07 -25.76
C SER A 7 -17.03 22.82 -26.74
N PRO A 8 -17.37 22.81 -28.05
CA PRO A 8 -16.55 23.42 -29.10
C PRO A 8 -16.29 24.91 -28.90
N GLN A 9 -17.21 25.62 -28.22
CA GLN A 9 -17.07 27.04 -27.90
C GLN A 9 -15.81 27.34 -27.05
N ARG A 10 -15.32 26.37 -26.29
CA ARG A 10 -14.15 26.54 -25.41
C ARG A 10 -12.80 26.43 -26.13
N ILE A 11 -12.78 25.95 -27.38
CA ILE A 11 -11.54 25.74 -28.14
C ILE A 11 -10.74 27.04 -28.27
N ASN A 12 -11.41 28.15 -28.59
CA ASN A 12 -10.75 29.45 -28.74
C ASN A 12 -10.18 29.98 -27.41
N MET A 13 -10.78 29.62 -26.27
CA MET A 13 -10.28 30.05 -24.95
C MET A 13 -8.96 29.37 -24.61
N CYS A 14 -8.70 28.16 -25.11
CA CYS A 14 -7.45 27.44 -24.85
C CYS A 14 -6.21 28.21 -25.33
N GLY A 15 -6.36 29.06 -26.36
CA GLY A 15 -5.26 29.90 -26.87
C GLY A 15 -4.93 31.11 -25.99
N GLN A 16 -5.71 31.38 -24.95
CA GLN A 16 -5.52 32.54 -24.05
C GLN A 16 -5.15 32.11 -22.62
N LEU A 17 -4.87 30.82 -22.39
CA LEU A 17 -4.52 30.31 -21.07
C LEU A 17 -3.14 30.80 -20.65
N ASN A 18 -3.05 31.32 -19.43
CA ASN A 18 -1.80 31.74 -18.80
C ASN A 18 -1.46 30.90 -17.55
N LEU A 19 -2.38 30.02 -17.13
CA LEU A 19 -2.24 29.16 -15.96
C LEU A 19 -2.94 27.83 -16.21
N VAL A 20 -2.31 26.73 -15.81
CA VAL A 20 -2.90 25.38 -15.82
C VAL A 20 -2.70 24.74 -14.45
N CYS A 21 -3.81 24.25 -13.88
CA CYS A 21 -3.80 23.44 -12.67
C CYS A 21 -3.75 21.96 -13.05
N PHE A 22 -2.83 21.23 -12.45
CA PHE A 22 -2.70 19.79 -12.56
C PHE A 22 -3.09 19.14 -11.25
N ASP A 23 -3.91 18.10 -11.34
CA ASP A 23 -3.96 17.09 -10.27
C ASP A 23 -2.68 16.24 -10.32
N LYS A 24 -2.30 15.62 -9.20
CA LYS A 24 -1.13 14.74 -9.16
C LYS A 24 -1.47 13.33 -9.63
N THR A 25 -2.35 12.64 -8.90
CA THR A 25 -2.59 11.20 -9.04
C THR A 25 -3.40 10.93 -10.29
N GLY A 26 -2.94 10.00 -11.14
CA GLY A 26 -3.59 9.68 -12.41
C GLY A 26 -3.50 10.76 -13.50
N THR A 27 -3.01 11.95 -13.17
CA THR A 27 -2.76 13.03 -14.13
C THR A 27 -1.27 13.15 -14.43
N LEU A 28 -0.46 13.59 -13.46
CA LEU A 28 1.00 13.72 -13.59
C LEU A 28 1.71 12.37 -13.41
N THR A 29 1.20 11.54 -12.50
CA THR A 29 1.68 10.19 -12.24
C THR A 29 0.80 9.16 -12.92
N GLU A 30 1.35 7.97 -13.18
CA GLU A 30 0.59 6.81 -13.64
C GLU A 30 -0.56 6.50 -12.65
N ASP A 31 -1.60 5.84 -13.15
CA ASP A 31 -2.68 5.32 -12.32
C ASP A 31 -2.17 4.13 -11.52
N GLY A 32 -1.77 4.37 -10.28
CA GLY A 32 -1.35 3.33 -9.34
C GLY A 32 -0.07 3.65 -8.59
N LEU A 33 0.38 2.66 -7.81
CA LEU A 33 1.62 2.68 -7.04
C LEU A 33 2.53 1.58 -7.60
N ASP A 34 3.83 1.80 -7.63
CA ASP A 34 4.78 0.73 -7.91
C ASP A 34 5.56 0.38 -6.65
N LEU A 35 5.78 -0.92 -6.43
CA LEU A 35 6.67 -1.36 -5.35
C LEU A 35 8.11 -1.00 -5.74
N TRP A 36 8.74 -0.15 -4.94
CA TRP A 36 10.16 0.16 -5.09
C TRP A 36 11.03 -0.85 -4.35
N GLY A 37 10.58 -1.29 -3.17
CA GLY A 37 11.25 -2.31 -2.40
C GLY A 37 10.64 -2.51 -1.02
N VAL A 38 11.28 -3.38 -0.23
CA VAL A 38 10.89 -3.71 1.13
C VAL A 38 12.09 -3.51 2.07
N GLN A 39 11.80 -3.08 3.29
CA GLN A 39 12.80 -2.91 4.36
C GLN A 39 12.35 -3.73 5.56
N ARG A 40 12.77 -4.99 5.60
CA ARG A 40 12.42 -5.90 6.71
C ARG A 40 13.10 -5.50 8.00
N ALA A 41 12.46 -5.81 9.12
CA ALA A 41 13.00 -5.62 10.45
C ALA A 41 13.14 -6.98 11.16
N GLU A 42 14.35 -7.29 11.60
CA GLU A 42 14.70 -8.50 12.34
C GLU A 42 15.54 -8.08 13.56
N ASP A 43 15.29 -8.69 14.72
CA ASP A 43 16.03 -8.42 15.96
C ASP A 43 16.17 -6.93 16.32
N SER A 44 15.11 -6.13 16.10
CA SER A 44 15.08 -4.67 16.35
C SER A 44 16.04 -3.86 15.45
N ARG A 45 16.38 -4.39 14.26
CA ARG A 45 17.21 -3.70 13.26
C ARG A 45 16.59 -3.86 11.88
N PHE A 46 16.78 -2.86 11.03
CA PHE A 46 16.44 -3.02 9.62
C PHE A 46 17.50 -3.87 8.91
N CYS A 47 17.05 -4.89 8.19
CA CYS A 47 17.83 -5.58 7.16
C CYS A 47 18.08 -4.61 6.00
N PRO A 48 19.07 -4.81 5.12
CA PRO A 48 19.24 -4.00 3.91
C PRO A 48 17.95 -3.93 3.06
N PRO A 49 17.70 -2.82 2.33
CA PRO A 49 16.54 -2.74 1.45
C PRO A 49 16.64 -3.77 0.33
N GLU A 50 15.51 -4.42 0.03
CA GLU A 50 15.39 -5.50 -0.94
C GLU A 50 14.38 -5.08 -2.02
N SER A 51 14.83 -5.01 -3.28
CA SER A 51 13.96 -4.59 -4.41
C SER A 51 13.10 -5.73 -4.95
N GLU A 52 13.53 -6.99 -4.78
CA GLU A 52 12.81 -8.17 -5.26
C GLU A 52 12.30 -9.04 -4.11
N VAL A 53 10.97 -9.21 -4.05
CA VAL A 53 10.29 -9.97 -2.99
C VAL A 53 10.19 -11.48 -3.32
N VAL A 54 10.46 -11.87 -4.56
CA VAL A 54 10.16 -13.21 -5.12
C VAL A 54 11.33 -14.20 -4.97
N GLU A 55 12.43 -13.84 -4.32
CA GLU A 55 13.51 -14.81 -4.06
C GLU A 55 13.01 -15.97 -3.19
N GLU A 56 13.38 -17.22 -3.50
CA GLU A 56 12.89 -18.44 -2.79
C GLU A 56 13.04 -18.36 -1.26
N ARG A 57 14.05 -17.63 -0.76
CA ARG A 57 14.26 -17.37 0.68
C ARG A 57 13.20 -16.46 1.31
N MET A 58 12.62 -15.54 0.56
CA MET A 58 11.64 -14.53 1.02
C MET A 58 10.23 -15.08 1.09
N VAL A 59 9.87 -15.97 0.17
CA VAL A 59 8.49 -16.49 0.01
C VAL A 59 7.97 -17.14 1.30
N SER A 60 8.85 -17.71 2.13
CA SER A 60 8.50 -18.34 3.40
C SER A 60 8.47 -17.41 4.62
N THR A 61 8.84 -16.13 4.45
CA THR A 61 8.92 -15.18 5.57
C THR A 61 7.55 -14.70 6.00
N THR A 62 7.38 -14.40 7.29
CA THR A 62 6.17 -13.79 7.83
C THR A 62 5.88 -12.42 7.21
N PHE A 63 6.91 -11.71 6.74
CA PHE A 63 6.77 -10.45 6.01
C PHE A 63 5.99 -10.63 4.70
N VAL A 64 6.42 -11.59 3.87
CA VAL A 64 5.74 -11.88 2.60
C VAL A 64 4.35 -12.48 2.83
N ALA A 65 4.21 -13.36 3.82
CA ALA A 65 2.88 -13.86 4.23
C ALA A 65 1.92 -12.72 4.62
N CYS A 66 2.41 -11.71 5.33
CA CYS A 66 1.63 -10.52 5.69
C CYS A 66 1.26 -9.70 4.45
N MET A 67 2.19 -9.48 3.50
CA MET A 67 1.89 -8.82 2.23
C MET A 67 0.85 -9.59 1.41
N ALA A 68 0.96 -10.91 1.37
CA ALA A 68 0.09 -11.77 0.59
C ALA A 68 -1.32 -11.90 1.17
N ALA A 69 -1.49 -11.83 2.50
CA ALA A 69 -2.79 -12.09 3.13
C ALA A 69 -3.50 -10.84 3.68
N CYS A 70 -2.76 -9.77 4.03
CA CYS A 70 -3.33 -8.56 4.60
C CYS A 70 -3.86 -7.64 3.51
N HIS A 71 -4.94 -8.02 2.84
CA HIS A 71 -5.59 -7.22 1.79
C HIS A 71 -7.10 -7.43 1.76
N SER A 72 -7.81 -6.59 1.01
CA SER A 72 -9.24 -6.77 0.68
C SER A 72 -9.49 -7.00 -0.82
N LEU A 73 -8.49 -7.53 -1.55
CA LEU A 73 -8.65 -7.96 -2.93
C LEU A 73 -9.71 -9.06 -3.07
N THR A 74 -10.42 -9.02 -4.19
CA THR A 74 -11.33 -10.06 -4.65
C THR A 74 -11.10 -10.38 -6.12
N LYS A 75 -11.68 -11.47 -6.63
CA LYS A 75 -11.56 -11.88 -8.04
C LYS A 75 -12.89 -11.66 -8.77
N ILE A 76 -12.88 -10.76 -9.75
CA ILE A 76 -14.04 -10.45 -10.60
C ILE A 76 -13.72 -10.93 -12.01
N GLU A 77 -14.55 -11.83 -12.56
CA GLU A 77 -14.35 -12.40 -13.91
C GLU A 77 -12.97 -13.05 -14.14
N GLY A 78 -12.32 -13.49 -13.06
CA GLY A 78 -10.99 -14.09 -13.13
C GLY A 78 -9.83 -13.12 -12.92
N GLU A 79 -10.09 -11.81 -12.86
CA GLU A 79 -9.08 -10.77 -12.61
C GLU A 79 -9.14 -10.27 -11.16
N LEU A 80 -7.97 -9.93 -10.61
CA LEU A 80 -7.89 -9.35 -9.27
C LEU A 80 -8.39 -7.90 -9.29
N SER A 81 -9.29 -7.58 -8.37
CA SER A 81 -9.88 -6.26 -8.20
C SER A 81 -9.78 -5.80 -6.74
N GLY A 82 -9.54 -4.51 -6.53
CA GLY A 82 -9.41 -3.92 -5.20
C GLY A 82 -8.57 -2.64 -5.22
N ASP A 83 -8.08 -2.24 -4.04
CA ASP A 83 -7.24 -1.04 -3.91
C ASP A 83 -5.92 -1.19 -4.71
N PRO A 84 -5.45 -0.16 -5.44
CA PRO A 84 -4.22 -0.23 -6.23
C PRO A 84 -2.98 -0.61 -5.40
N LEU A 85 -2.90 -0.18 -4.15
CA LEU A 85 -1.84 -0.54 -3.20
C LEU A 85 -1.84 -2.05 -2.95
N ASP A 86 -3.02 -2.60 -2.68
CA ASP A 86 -3.21 -4.02 -2.38
C ASP A 86 -2.88 -4.88 -3.59
N LEU A 87 -3.32 -4.45 -4.79
CA LEU A 87 -3.02 -5.15 -6.04
C LEU A 87 -1.52 -5.25 -6.28
N LYS A 88 -0.79 -4.16 -6.09
CA LYS A 88 0.65 -4.08 -6.35
C LYS A 88 1.46 -4.81 -5.29
N MET A 89 1.05 -4.70 -4.02
CA MET A 89 1.61 -5.47 -2.92
C MET A 89 1.43 -6.98 -3.15
N PHE A 90 0.22 -7.42 -3.51
CA PHE A 90 -0.08 -8.83 -3.75
C PHE A 90 0.65 -9.36 -4.98
N ALA A 91 0.62 -8.64 -6.10
CA ALA A 91 1.32 -9.01 -7.33
C ALA A 91 2.82 -9.18 -7.10
N ALA A 92 3.44 -8.33 -6.28
CA ALA A 92 4.86 -8.43 -5.95
C ALA A 92 5.24 -9.70 -5.18
N THR A 93 4.30 -10.32 -4.45
CA THR A 93 4.58 -11.59 -3.76
C THR A 93 4.64 -12.79 -4.70
N GLY A 94 3.98 -12.71 -5.87
CA GLY A 94 3.79 -13.86 -6.77
C GLY A 94 2.85 -14.94 -6.22
N TRP A 95 2.17 -14.68 -5.10
CA TRP A 95 1.17 -15.60 -4.53
C TRP A 95 -0.11 -15.59 -5.36
N ILE A 96 -0.91 -16.65 -5.20
CA ILE A 96 -2.15 -16.86 -5.92
C ILE A 96 -3.31 -16.78 -4.93
N LEU A 97 -4.32 -15.97 -5.27
CA LEU A 97 -5.57 -15.85 -4.53
C LEU A 97 -6.59 -16.85 -5.07
N GLU A 98 -7.11 -17.70 -4.20
CA GLU A 98 -8.22 -18.60 -4.48
C GLU A 98 -9.41 -18.21 -3.62
N GLU A 99 -10.50 -17.84 -4.30
CA GLU A 99 -11.78 -17.53 -3.66
C GLU A 99 -12.73 -18.72 -3.80
N PRO A 100 -13.65 -18.90 -2.84
CA PRO A 100 -14.71 -19.89 -2.94
C PRO A 100 -15.53 -19.67 -4.20
N THR A 101 -15.76 -20.70 -5.01
CA THR A 101 -16.72 -20.60 -6.11
C THR A 101 -18.14 -20.65 -5.53
N GLU A 102 -19.10 -19.89 -6.08
CA GLU A 102 -20.50 -19.90 -5.62
C GLU A 102 -21.07 -21.34 -5.57
N ASP A 103 -20.73 -22.20 -6.54
CA ASP A 103 -21.14 -23.60 -6.58
C ASP A 103 -20.58 -24.44 -5.41
N GLU A 104 -19.36 -24.18 -4.94
CA GLU A 104 -18.72 -24.94 -3.86
C GLU A 104 -19.26 -24.55 -2.48
N THR A 105 -19.76 -23.32 -2.32
CA THR A 105 -20.40 -22.86 -1.08
C THR A 105 -21.78 -23.47 -0.83
N THR A 106 -22.44 -24.00 -1.87
CA THR A 106 -23.76 -24.64 -1.75
C THR A 106 -23.70 -26.11 -1.33
N LEU A 107 -22.60 -26.81 -1.65
CA LEU A 107 -22.44 -28.26 -1.42
C LEU A 107 -21.63 -28.59 -0.15
N HIS A 108 -20.76 -27.69 0.29
CA HIS A 108 -19.95 -27.84 1.50
C HIS A 108 -20.03 -26.57 2.33
N ASN A 109 -20.51 -26.72 3.57
CA ASN A 109 -20.50 -25.77 4.70
C ASN A 109 -20.05 -24.33 4.36
N PRO A 110 -20.87 -23.27 4.56
CA PRO A 110 -20.69 -21.87 4.08
C PRO A 110 -19.49 -21.09 4.67
N LEU A 111 -18.32 -21.72 4.73
CA LEU A 111 -17.25 -21.43 5.67
C LEU A 111 -15.87 -21.69 5.07
N MET A 112 -15.74 -21.87 3.75
CA MET A 112 -14.41 -21.91 3.14
C MET A 112 -13.89 -20.46 3.05
N PRO A 113 -12.80 -20.13 3.77
CA PRO A 113 -12.21 -18.80 3.71
C PRO A 113 -11.51 -18.60 2.38
N THR A 114 -11.36 -17.35 1.94
CA THR A 114 -10.40 -16.99 0.88
C THR A 114 -8.99 -17.49 1.27
N VAL A 115 -8.34 -18.22 0.37
CA VAL A 115 -7.02 -18.79 0.59
C VAL A 115 -6.00 -18.10 -0.30
N VAL A 116 -4.84 -17.76 0.27
CA VAL A 116 -3.68 -17.35 -0.49
C VAL A 116 -2.60 -18.41 -0.37
N ARG A 117 -1.95 -18.72 -1.49
CA ARG A 117 -0.91 -19.75 -1.55
C ARG A 117 0.30 -19.29 -2.36
N PRO A 118 1.52 -19.75 -2.02
CA PRO A 118 2.71 -19.46 -2.79
C PRO A 118 2.64 -20.10 -4.20
N PRO A 119 3.40 -19.59 -5.17
CA PRO A 119 3.47 -20.17 -6.50
C PRO A 119 4.04 -21.59 -6.43
N LYS A 120 3.51 -22.50 -7.26
CA LYS A 120 3.99 -23.90 -7.34
C LYS A 120 5.40 -23.91 -7.92
N SER A 121 6.44 -24.08 -7.09
CA SER A 121 7.79 -24.31 -7.58
C SER A 121 7.92 -25.74 -8.13
N PRO A 122 8.43 -25.96 -9.36
CA PRO A 122 8.55 -27.30 -9.96
C PRO A 122 9.54 -28.24 -9.24
N LYS A 123 10.28 -27.76 -8.24
CA LYS A 123 11.21 -28.57 -7.42
C LYS A 123 10.66 -28.94 -6.04
N ALA A 124 9.48 -28.47 -5.65
CA ALA A 124 8.88 -28.76 -4.34
C ALA A 124 8.13 -30.10 -4.26
N GLU A 125 8.11 -30.89 -5.34
CA GLU A 125 7.53 -32.25 -5.31
C GLU A 125 8.35 -33.22 -4.42
N ALA A 126 9.59 -32.87 -4.06
CA ALA A 126 10.44 -33.67 -3.19
C ALA A 126 10.36 -33.32 -1.69
N ASN A 127 9.78 -32.17 -1.32
CA ASN A 127 9.59 -31.76 0.08
C ASN A 127 8.10 -31.53 0.36
N GLN A 128 7.37 -32.61 0.63
CA GLN A 128 5.93 -32.64 0.94
C GLN A 128 5.48 -31.87 2.21
N ASN A 129 6.31 -30.98 2.78
CA ASN A 129 6.10 -30.42 4.13
C ASN A 129 6.00 -28.88 4.22
N GLN A 130 6.01 -28.13 3.11
CA GLN A 130 5.89 -26.66 3.16
C GLN A 130 4.90 -26.09 2.15
N SER A 131 3.66 -26.59 2.16
CA SER A 131 2.53 -25.80 1.62
C SER A 131 2.17 -24.71 2.62
N CYS A 132 2.77 -23.52 2.48
CA CYS A 132 2.45 -22.34 3.30
C CYS A 132 1.14 -21.69 2.81
N GLU A 133 0.05 -22.45 2.80
CA GLU A 133 -1.27 -21.94 2.46
C GLU A 133 -1.85 -21.16 3.66
N ILE A 134 -2.48 -20.02 3.39
CA ILE A 134 -3.00 -19.12 4.41
C ILE A 134 -4.48 -18.88 4.13
N GLY A 135 -5.34 -19.30 5.06
CA GLY A 135 -6.77 -18.99 5.02
C GLY A 135 -7.06 -17.69 5.75
N ILE A 136 -7.77 -16.76 5.11
CA ILE A 136 -8.19 -15.48 5.70
C ILE A 136 -9.47 -15.72 6.52
N VAL A 137 -9.36 -15.60 7.84
CA VAL A 137 -10.44 -15.91 8.80
C VAL A 137 -11.37 -14.72 9.02
N ARG A 138 -10.79 -13.52 9.15
CA ARG A 138 -11.54 -12.29 9.41
C ARG A 138 -10.76 -11.10 8.90
N GLN A 139 -11.44 -10.15 8.28
CA GLN A 139 -10.85 -8.90 7.81
C GLN A 139 -11.40 -7.71 8.61
N PHE A 140 -10.52 -6.78 8.96
CA PHE A 140 -10.85 -5.44 9.42
C PHE A 140 -10.44 -4.46 8.33
N PRO A 141 -11.41 -3.95 7.54
CA PRO A 141 -11.13 -3.06 6.43
C PRO A 141 -10.31 -1.83 6.85
N PHE A 142 -9.65 -1.24 5.87
CA PHE A 142 -8.95 0.01 6.05
C PHE A 142 -9.93 1.10 6.55
N SER A 143 -9.55 1.78 7.61
CA SER A 143 -10.27 2.95 8.11
C SER A 143 -9.39 4.17 7.97
N SER A 144 -9.86 5.22 7.31
CA SER A 144 -9.12 6.47 7.16
C SER A 144 -8.85 7.15 8.51
N ALA A 145 -9.80 7.05 9.45
CA ALA A 145 -9.63 7.58 10.81
C ALA A 145 -8.55 6.83 11.61
N LEU A 146 -8.40 5.53 11.39
CA LEU A 146 -7.38 4.71 12.06
C LEU A 146 -6.09 4.54 11.25
N GLN A 147 -6.11 4.93 9.98
CA GLN A 147 -5.03 4.80 8.98
C GLN A 147 -4.40 3.41 8.90
N ARG A 148 -5.20 2.34 9.10
CA ARG A 148 -4.72 0.96 9.10
C ARG A 148 -5.80 -0.06 8.75
N MET A 149 -5.35 -1.25 8.36
CA MET A 149 -6.12 -2.48 8.11
C MET A 149 -5.50 -3.61 8.92
N SER A 150 -6.31 -4.60 9.30
CA SER A 150 -5.80 -5.85 9.83
C SER A 150 -6.60 -7.05 9.33
N VAL A 151 -5.97 -8.22 9.32
CA VAL A 151 -6.61 -9.49 9.01
C VAL A 151 -6.20 -10.52 10.05
N VAL A 152 -7.10 -11.44 10.36
CA VAL A 152 -6.78 -12.65 11.11
C VAL A 152 -6.72 -13.79 10.11
N VAL A 153 -5.65 -14.56 10.18
CA VAL A 153 -5.36 -15.65 9.27
C VAL A 153 -5.06 -16.93 10.03
N ARG A 154 -5.11 -18.04 9.29
CA ARG A 154 -4.65 -19.34 9.77
C ARG A 154 -3.84 -20.03 8.70
N ARG A 155 -2.60 -20.39 9.03
CA ARG A 155 -1.73 -21.20 8.18
C ARG A 155 -2.22 -22.64 8.16
N LEU A 156 -2.19 -23.29 7.00
CA LEU A 156 -2.55 -24.69 6.87
C LEU A 156 -1.59 -25.57 7.69
N GLY A 157 -2.13 -26.55 8.40
CA GLY A 157 -1.35 -27.40 9.33
C GLY A 157 -1.13 -26.79 10.71
N GLU A 158 -1.34 -25.48 10.89
CA GLU A 158 -1.21 -24.83 12.19
C GLU A 158 -2.55 -24.74 12.95
N LYS A 159 -2.48 -24.92 14.27
CA LYS A 159 -3.63 -24.74 15.18
C LYS A 159 -3.82 -23.30 15.62
N GLN A 160 -2.75 -22.51 15.62
CA GLN A 160 -2.77 -21.12 16.07
C GLN A 160 -3.17 -20.20 14.91
N MET A 161 -3.87 -19.12 15.27
CA MET A 161 -4.19 -18.05 14.32
C MET A 161 -3.16 -16.92 14.46
N GLU A 162 -2.98 -16.17 13.39
CA GLU A 162 -2.07 -15.04 13.34
C GLU A 162 -2.84 -13.80 12.89
N ALA A 163 -2.53 -12.66 13.51
CA ALA A 163 -3.05 -11.37 13.07
C ALA A 163 -1.97 -10.65 12.27
N PHE A 164 -2.33 -10.15 11.10
CA PHE A 164 -1.50 -9.28 10.28
C PHE A 164 -2.10 -7.88 10.24
N LEU A 165 -1.24 -6.88 10.22
CA LEU A 165 -1.63 -5.48 10.22
C LEU A 165 -0.75 -4.70 9.26
N LYS A 166 -1.38 -3.83 8.46
CA LYS A 166 -0.69 -2.86 7.61
C LYS A 166 -1.30 -1.48 7.79
N GLY A 167 -0.49 -0.43 7.68
CA GLY A 167 -0.99 0.94 7.81
C GLY A 167 0.09 2.00 7.81
N ALA A 168 -0.29 3.21 8.21
CA ALA A 168 0.61 4.34 8.40
C ALA A 168 1.75 3.95 9.37
N PRO A 169 3.02 4.17 9.01
CA PRO A 169 4.17 3.68 9.77
C PRO A 169 4.13 4.03 11.27
N GLU A 170 3.79 5.27 11.61
CA GLU A 170 3.73 5.78 12.98
C GLU A 170 2.61 5.09 13.78
N VAL A 171 1.47 4.87 13.14
CA VAL A 171 0.32 4.19 13.76
C VAL A 171 0.67 2.72 14.02
N VAL A 172 1.25 2.02 13.03
CA VAL A 172 1.67 0.63 13.21
C VAL A 172 2.74 0.50 14.29
N ALA A 173 3.75 1.37 14.29
CA ALA A 173 4.81 1.38 15.30
C ALA A 173 4.24 1.58 16.71
N SER A 174 3.23 2.44 16.89
CA SER A 174 2.58 2.67 18.18
C SER A 174 1.85 1.44 18.75
N LEU A 175 1.44 0.52 17.88
CA LEU A 175 0.75 -0.73 18.23
C LEU A 175 1.71 -1.91 18.43
N CYS A 176 2.97 -1.73 18.06
CA CYS A 176 4.01 -2.74 18.17
C CYS A 176 4.70 -2.70 19.53
N LYS A 177 5.33 -3.81 19.91
CA LYS A 177 6.24 -3.86 21.04
C LYS A 177 7.44 -2.96 20.74
N PRO A 178 7.81 -2.03 21.63
CA PRO A 178 8.93 -1.11 21.39
C PRO A 178 10.25 -1.82 21.07
N LEU A 179 10.47 -3.00 21.66
CA LEU A 179 11.64 -3.84 21.42
C LEU A 179 11.72 -4.42 20.00
N THR A 180 10.64 -4.42 19.22
CA THR A 180 10.65 -4.93 17.84
C THR A 180 10.86 -3.82 16.81
N VAL A 181 10.61 -2.57 17.21
CA VAL A 181 10.75 -1.41 16.34
C VAL A 181 12.22 -0.99 16.31
N PRO A 182 12.86 -0.88 15.13
CA PRO A 182 14.25 -0.45 15.05
C PRO A 182 14.48 0.94 15.63
N GLN A 183 15.63 1.16 16.27
CA GLN A 183 15.96 2.46 16.87
C GLN A 183 16.04 3.59 15.84
N ASN A 184 16.48 3.29 14.62
CA ASN A 184 16.56 4.21 13.50
C ASN A 184 15.26 4.27 12.67
N PHE A 185 14.12 3.87 13.24
CA PHE A 185 12.82 3.89 12.56
C PHE A 185 12.46 5.26 12.01
N SER A 186 12.53 6.31 12.84
CA SER A 186 12.16 7.66 12.45
C SER A 186 13.07 8.20 11.33
N ASP A 187 14.39 8.01 11.45
CA ASP A 187 15.36 8.46 10.44
C ASP A 187 15.16 7.74 9.10
N CYS A 188 14.89 6.43 9.14
CA CYS A 188 14.64 5.62 7.95
C CYS A 188 13.34 6.04 7.25
N LEU A 189 12.26 6.23 8.02
CA LEU A 189 10.98 6.68 7.51
C LEU A 189 11.08 8.09 6.88
N GLU A 190 11.76 9.00 7.56
CA GLU A 190 11.98 10.36 7.08
C GLU A 190 12.80 10.36 5.79
N SER A 191 13.86 9.54 5.70
CA SER A 191 14.67 9.39 4.49
C SER A 191 13.83 8.98 3.28
N TYR A 192 12.94 7.99 3.42
CA TYR A 192 12.07 7.55 2.33
C TYR A 192 11.00 8.58 1.99
N THR A 193 10.41 9.22 2.99
CA THR A 193 9.33 10.19 2.77
C THR A 193 9.85 11.49 2.13
N ARG A 194 11.07 11.91 2.48
CA ARG A 194 11.75 13.04 1.82
C ARG A 194 12.06 12.77 0.35
N GLN A 195 12.28 11.51 -0.02
CA GLN A 195 12.45 11.08 -1.41
C GLN A 195 11.11 10.88 -2.14
N GLY A 196 9.99 11.25 -1.52
CA GLY A 196 8.66 11.15 -2.13
C GLY A 196 8.04 9.76 -2.12
N PHE A 197 8.67 8.77 -1.50
CA PHE A 197 8.12 7.44 -1.40
C PHE A 197 6.91 7.40 -0.46
N ARG A 198 5.93 6.57 -0.82
CA ARG A 198 4.83 6.18 0.06
C ARG A 198 5.27 4.96 0.86
N VAL A 199 5.39 5.14 2.18
CA VAL A 199 5.86 4.10 3.10
C VAL A 199 4.68 3.49 3.85
N ILE A 200 4.66 2.17 3.97
CA ILE A 200 3.65 1.42 4.73
C ILE A 200 4.36 0.47 5.68
N ALA A 201 3.95 0.45 6.94
CA ALA A 201 4.49 -0.52 7.88
C ALA A 201 3.64 -1.78 7.94
N LEU A 202 4.30 -2.90 8.19
CA LEU A 202 3.70 -4.20 8.48
C LEU A 202 4.00 -4.61 9.91
N ALA A 203 3.05 -5.31 10.53
CA ALA A 203 3.23 -5.95 11.81
C ALA A 203 2.42 -7.25 11.88
N HIS A 204 2.87 -8.16 12.74
CA HIS A 204 2.16 -9.41 12.97
C HIS A 204 2.08 -9.76 14.45
N ARG A 205 1.12 -10.61 14.81
CA ARG A 205 1.01 -11.18 16.15
C ARG A 205 0.40 -12.56 16.12
N GLN A 206 1.06 -13.50 16.76
CA GLN A 206 0.49 -14.82 17.00
C GLN A 206 -0.58 -14.72 18.09
N LEU A 207 -1.79 -15.19 17.79
CA LEU A 207 -2.92 -15.21 18.72
C LEU A 207 -2.87 -16.45 19.62
N GLU A 208 -3.54 -16.37 20.77
CA GLU A 208 -3.58 -17.47 21.73
C GLU A 208 -4.13 -18.77 21.12
N SER A 209 -3.52 -19.91 21.46
CA SER A 209 -3.88 -21.22 20.92
C SER A 209 -5.29 -21.71 21.23
N LYS A 210 -5.98 -21.09 22.19
CA LYS A 210 -7.35 -21.43 22.60
C LYS A 210 -8.42 -20.60 21.89
N LEU A 211 -8.05 -19.69 21.00
CA LEU A 211 -8.99 -18.89 20.23
C LEU A 211 -9.65 -19.76 19.14
N SER A 212 -10.94 -20.00 19.30
CA SER A 212 -11.75 -20.64 18.26
C SER A 212 -12.16 -19.62 17.19
N TRP A 213 -12.48 -20.11 16.00
CA TRP A 213 -12.99 -19.29 14.89
C TRP A 213 -14.17 -18.40 15.33
N HIS A 214 -15.15 -18.96 16.04
CA HIS A 214 -16.31 -18.21 16.55
C HIS A 214 -15.94 -17.11 17.55
N LYS A 215 -14.92 -17.32 18.38
CA LYS A 215 -14.46 -16.29 19.33
C LYS A 215 -13.80 -15.13 18.59
N VAL A 216 -12.98 -15.45 17.58
CA VAL A 216 -12.30 -14.43 16.76
C VAL A 216 -13.28 -13.53 16.03
N GLN A 217 -14.43 -14.03 15.59
CA GLN A 217 -15.48 -13.21 14.95
C GLN A 217 -16.10 -12.16 15.91
N ASN A 218 -16.05 -12.40 17.22
CA ASN A 218 -16.65 -11.52 18.23
C ASN A 218 -15.64 -10.62 18.96
N LEU A 219 -14.34 -10.82 18.74
CA LEU A 219 -13.31 -9.97 19.34
C LEU A 219 -13.35 -8.55 18.78
N SER A 220 -13.02 -7.57 19.61
CA SER A 220 -12.82 -6.20 19.14
C SER A 220 -11.50 -6.07 18.38
N ARG A 221 -11.47 -5.09 17.47
CA ARG A 221 -10.30 -4.75 16.66
C ARG A 221 -9.09 -4.40 17.54
N ASP A 222 -9.28 -3.58 18.57
CA ASP A 222 -8.21 -3.12 19.45
C ASP A 222 -7.54 -4.27 20.22
N LEU A 223 -8.32 -5.29 20.63
CA LEU A 223 -7.74 -6.47 21.28
C LEU A 223 -6.88 -7.29 20.33
N ILE A 224 -7.17 -7.27 19.03
CA ILE A 224 -6.40 -7.96 17.99
C ILE A 224 -5.12 -7.18 17.65
N GLU A 225 -5.20 -5.85 17.60
CA GLU A 225 -4.15 -4.96 17.11
C GLU A 225 -3.17 -4.48 18.21
N THR A 226 -3.03 -5.19 19.32
CA THR A 226 -2.18 -4.80 20.47
C THR A 226 -0.93 -5.65 20.61
N ASN A 227 0.19 -5.09 21.10
CA ASN A 227 1.44 -5.85 21.32
C ASN A 227 1.90 -6.62 20.07
N MET A 228 1.77 -6.01 18.91
CA MET A 228 2.22 -6.60 17.65
C MET A 228 3.75 -6.64 17.59
N ASN A 229 4.32 -7.51 16.77
CA ASN A 229 5.74 -7.47 16.43
C ASN A 229 5.88 -6.74 15.10
N PHE A 230 6.73 -5.71 15.08
CA PHE A 230 7.02 -4.96 13.87
C PHE A 230 7.77 -5.85 12.86
N LEU A 231 7.30 -5.87 11.60
CA LEU A 231 7.88 -6.70 10.55
C LEU A 231 8.80 -5.91 9.61
N GLY A 232 8.52 -4.62 9.40
CA GLY A 232 9.26 -3.78 8.47
C GLY A 232 8.37 -2.83 7.68
N LEU A 233 8.95 -2.28 6.62
CA LEU A 233 8.33 -1.28 5.74
C LEU A 233 8.22 -1.78 4.30
N ILE A 234 7.12 -1.42 3.64
CA ILE A 234 6.94 -1.49 2.20
C ILE A 234 7.15 -0.08 1.66
N ILE A 235 7.99 0.05 0.64
CA ILE A 235 8.33 1.32 0.01
C ILE A 235 7.73 1.31 -1.40
N MET A 236 6.82 2.24 -1.64
CA MET A 236 6.17 2.39 -2.94
C MET A 236 6.45 3.77 -3.52
N GLN A 237 6.43 3.86 -4.84
CA GLN A 237 6.62 5.10 -5.58
C GLN A 237 5.43 5.38 -6.49
N ASN A 238 5.07 6.66 -6.62
CA ASN A 238 4.17 7.12 -7.67
C ASN A 238 5.01 7.43 -8.90
N LYS A 239 4.96 6.56 -9.91
CA LYS A 239 5.75 6.74 -11.12
C LYS A 239 5.18 7.87 -11.97
N ILE A 240 6.02 8.80 -12.41
CA ILE A 240 5.61 9.88 -13.32
C ILE A 240 5.38 9.33 -14.72
N LYS A 241 4.31 9.76 -15.40
CA LYS A 241 4.09 9.35 -16.79
C LYS A 241 5.23 9.86 -17.67
N ALA A 242 5.65 9.04 -18.63
CA ALA A 242 6.79 9.37 -19.50
C ALA A 242 6.60 10.70 -20.24
N GLU A 243 5.36 11.06 -20.56
CA GLU A 243 5.00 12.27 -21.29
C GLU A 243 4.95 13.52 -20.41
N THR A 244 4.75 13.37 -19.09
CA THR A 244 4.50 14.48 -18.16
C THR A 244 5.62 15.51 -18.20
N ALA A 245 6.88 15.10 -18.02
CA ALA A 245 8.00 16.03 -18.01
C ALA A 245 8.23 16.71 -19.36
N GLY A 246 7.84 16.08 -20.48
CA GLY A 246 7.86 16.69 -21.80
C GLY A 246 6.82 17.80 -21.93
N ALA A 247 5.56 17.48 -21.61
CA ALA A 247 4.42 18.39 -21.71
C ALA A 247 4.57 19.62 -20.81
N LEU A 248 5.02 19.43 -19.56
CA LEU A 248 5.21 20.55 -18.62
C LEU A 248 6.30 21.51 -19.12
N ARG A 249 7.40 20.99 -19.68
CA ARG A 249 8.45 21.84 -20.27
C ARG A 249 7.96 22.65 -21.47
N GLU A 250 7.08 22.10 -22.29
CA GLU A 250 6.48 22.84 -23.40
C GLU A 250 5.58 23.99 -22.90
N LEU A 251 4.75 23.74 -21.88
CA LEU A 251 3.92 24.75 -21.26
C LEU A 251 4.76 25.86 -20.58
N GLN A 252 5.83 25.50 -19.87
CA GLN A 252 6.77 26.46 -19.29
C GLN A 252 7.44 27.32 -20.37
N ARG A 253 7.88 26.72 -21.49
CA ARG A 253 8.45 27.47 -22.63
C ARG A 253 7.45 28.43 -23.27
N ALA A 254 6.17 28.11 -23.20
CA ALA A 254 5.09 28.98 -23.63
C ALA A 254 4.71 30.07 -22.60
N ASN A 255 5.46 30.20 -21.50
CA ASN A 255 5.17 31.11 -20.37
C ASN A 255 3.80 30.87 -19.71
N ILE A 256 3.33 29.63 -19.71
CA ILE A 256 2.12 29.23 -18.99
C ILE A 256 2.51 28.80 -17.58
N ARG A 257 1.90 29.42 -16.58
CA ARG A 257 2.14 29.09 -15.17
C ARG A 257 1.54 27.74 -14.83
N LEU A 258 2.30 26.90 -14.14
CA LEU A 258 1.86 25.58 -13.71
C LEU A 258 1.53 25.60 -12.20
N LEU A 259 0.45 24.92 -11.81
CA LEU A 259 0.07 24.74 -10.41
C LEU A 259 -0.27 23.27 -10.17
N MET A 260 0.23 22.66 -9.09
CA MET A 260 -0.19 21.33 -8.65
C MET A 260 -1.23 21.50 -7.53
N VAL A 261 -2.35 20.80 -7.63
CA VAL A 261 -3.39 20.73 -6.60
C VAL A 261 -3.59 19.25 -6.26
N THR A 262 -3.25 18.84 -5.04
CA THR A 262 -3.32 17.42 -4.65
C THR A 262 -3.74 17.27 -3.19
N GLY A 263 -4.38 16.14 -2.88
CA GLY A 263 -4.71 15.73 -1.51
C GLY A 263 -3.65 14.84 -0.86
N ASP A 264 -2.53 14.59 -1.53
CA ASP A 264 -1.45 13.77 -1.01
C ASP A 264 -0.61 14.52 0.05
N ASN A 265 0.24 13.77 0.76
CA ASN A 265 1.19 14.35 1.70
C ASN A 265 2.09 15.39 1.01
N MET A 266 2.30 16.53 1.68
CA MET A 266 3.14 17.63 1.23
C MET A 266 4.52 17.19 0.73
N LEU A 267 5.22 16.30 1.43
CA LEU A 267 6.56 15.85 1.03
C LEU A 267 6.53 15.08 -0.29
N THR A 268 5.52 14.24 -0.49
CA THR A 268 5.30 13.52 -1.76
C THR A 268 4.96 14.50 -2.89
N ALA A 269 4.15 15.52 -2.63
CA ALA A 269 3.83 16.54 -3.62
C ALA A 269 5.07 17.32 -4.06
N ILE A 270 5.94 17.71 -3.11
CA ILE A 270 7.21 18.38 -3.39
C ILE A 270 8.11 17.49 -4.26
N SER A 271 8.29 16.22 -3.88
CA SER A 271 9.12 15.29 -4.65
C SER A 271 8.62 15.12 -6.08
N VAL A 272 7.32 14.86 -6.26
CA VAL A 272 6.74 14.70 -7.61
C VAL A 272 6.86 15.99 -8.42
N ALA A 273 6.70 17.15 -7.80
CA ALA A 273 6.88 18.45 -8.46
C ALA A 273 8.34 18.68 -8.91
N GLN A 274 9.33 18.22 -8.13
CA GLN A 274 10.74 18.26 -8.50
C GLN A 274 11.03 17.27 -9.64
N ASP A 275 10.57 16.04 -9.51
CA ASP A 275 10.83 14.97 -10.48
C ASP A 275 10.20 15.24 -11.86
N CYS A 276 9.05 15.92 -11.90
CA CYS A 276 8.40 16.32 -13.16
C CYS A 276 8.86 17.69 -13.68
N GLY A 277 9.73 18.40 -12.95
CA GLY A 277 10.32 19.67 -13.34
C GLY A 277 9.39 20.89 -13.17
N MET A 278 8.36 20.80 -12.33
CA MET A 278 7.53 21.95 -11.96
C MET A 278 8.27 22.94 -11.06
N ILE A 279 9.16 22.43 -10.22
CA ILE A 279 10.05 23.22 -9.34
C ILE A 279 11.48 22.68 -9.45
N HIS A 280 12.48 23.54 -9.32
CA HIS A 280 13.87 23.12 -9.28
C HIS A 280 14.31 22.69 -7.87
N ALA A 281 15.32 21.82 -7.78
CA ALA A 281 15.80 21.28 -6.51
C ALA A 281 16.47 22.34 -5.61
N ASP A 282 16.94 23.45 -6.18
CA ASP A 282 17.54 24.59 -5.50
C ASP A 282 16.53 25.68 -5.12
N GLU A 283 15.25 25.53 -5.50
CA GLU A 283 14.21 26.47 -5.11
C GLU A 283 13.86 26.35 -3.63
N ARG A 284 13.57 27.51 -3.02
CA ARG A 284 13.14 27.59 -1.63
C ARG A 284 11.66 27.20 -1.51
N VAL A 285 11.39 26.10 -0.82
CA VAL A 285 10.02 25.70 -0.46
C VAL A 285 9.56 26.51 0.76
N ILE A 286 8.39 27.15 0.65
CA ILE A 286 7.72 27.86 1.75
C ILE A 286 6.46 27.08 2.10
N ILE A 287 6.37 26.63 3.35
CA ILE A 287 5.21 25.93 3.89
C ILE A 287 4.33 26.95 4.60
N ALA A 288 3.05 26.99 4.22
CA ALA A 288 2.07 27.88 4.81
C ALA A 288 0.81 27.08 5.18
N ASP A 289 0.45 27.14 6.47
CA ASP A 289 -0.78 26.52 6.98
C ASP A 289 -1.90 27.56 7.00
N ALA A 290 -3.00 27.26 6.33
CA ALA A 290 -4.22 28.07 6.38
C ALA A 290 -5.19 27.49 7.41
N VAL A 291 -5.63 28.31 8.36
CA VAL A 291 -6.66 27.96 9.33
C VAL A 291 -7.96 28.63 8.89
N PRO A 292 -9.12 27.94 8.94
CA PRO A 292 -10.39 28.58 8.65
C PRO A 292 -10.58 29.82 9.54
N PRO A 293 -11.20 30.90 9.02
CA PRO A 293 -11.43 32.09 9.80
C PRO A 293 -12.27 31.75 11.05
N LYS A 294 -11.84 32.25 12.21
CA LYS A 294 -12.50 31.99 13.50
C LYS A 294 -13.83 32.74 13.64
N ASP A 295 -14.01 33.77 12.83
CA ASP A 295 -15.22 34.58 12.79
C ASP A 295 -15.89 34.40 11.42
N SER A 296 -17.22 34.39 11.42
CA SER A 296 -18.08 34.26 10.24
C SER A 296 -18.00 35.44 9.25
N ASN A 297 -16.84 36.09 9.12
CA ASN A 297 -16.59 37.08 8.10
C ASN A 297 -15.66 36.49 7.04
N PRO A 298 -16.09 36.48 5.77
CA PRO A 298 -15.33 35.92 4.65
C PRO A 298 -13.99 36.62 4.42
#